data_AF-A0A7D8EL95-F1
#
_entry.id   AF-A0A7D8EL95-F1
#
_cell.length_a   1.000
_cell.length_b   1.000
_cell.length_c   1.000
_cell.angle_alpha   90.00
_cell.angle_beta   90.00
_cell.angle_gamma   90.00
#
_symmetry.space_group_name_H-M   'P 1'
#
loop_
_entity.id
_entity.type
_entity.pdbx_description
1 polymer ?
#
loop_
_entity_poly.entity_id
_entity_poly.type
_entity_poly.pdbx_seq_one_letter_code
_entity_poly.pdbx_strand_id
1 'polypeptide(L)'
;MAFLPEHCRAAIWIEANVKGDLDALRAASRTFADKLATFEVKFPDAHLGAVVAFGNNTWRALSGGVGAEELKDFIPYGKGLAPATQYDVLIHILSLRHDVNFSVAQAAMEAFGDCIDVKEEVHGFRWGGRTRSERLCRRDREPGGRRDAP
;
A
#
# COMPACT_ATOMS: atom_id res chain seq x y z
N MET A 1 -3.81 -7.17 12.05
CA MET A 1 -4.36 -5.83 12.41
C MET A 1 -3.22 -4.93 12.91
N ALA A 2 -2.52 -4.26 11.99
CA ALA A 2 -1.56 -3.20 12.34
C ALA A 2 -1.66 -2.07 11.30
N PHE A 3 -2.28 -0.95 11.68
CA PHE A 3 -2.52 0.16 10.76
C PHE A 3 -1.39 1.19 10.74
N LEU A 4 -0.50 1.29 11.74
CA LEU A 4 0.61 2.26 11.68
C LEU A 4 1.86 1.79 12.46
N PRO A 5 2.80 1.10 11.81
CA PRO A 5 4.16 0.98 12.31
C PRO A 5 4.86 2.36 12.24
N GLU A 6 5.03 3.01 13.39
CA GLU A 6 5.80 4.26 13.47
C GLU A 6 7.29 4.00 13.21
N HIS A 7 7.98 4.94 12.55
CA HIS A 7 9.43 4.90 12.29
C HIS A 7 9.97 3.79 11.36
N CYS A 8 9.18 3.33 10.39
CA CYS A 8 9.69 2.42 9.35
C CYS A 8 10.94 2.97 8.63
N ARG A 9 11.86 2.06 8.29
CA ARG A 9 13.12 2.38 7.60
C ARG A 9 13.06 2.14 6.11
N ALA A 10 12.18 1.24 5.67
CA ALA A 10 12.01 0.89 4.27
C ALA A 10 10.54 0.66 3.93
N ALA A 11 10.17 0.98 2.70
CA ALA A 11 8.86 0.70 2.14
C ALA A 11 8.97 0.33 0.65
N ILE A 12 8.01 -0.45 0.16
CA ILE A 12 7.84 -0.77 -1.25
C ILE A 12 6.41 -0.40 -1.64
N TRP A 13 6.26 0.35 -2.73
CA TRP A 13 4.97 0.63 -3.36
C TRP A 13 4.92 -0.06 -4.70
N ILE A 14 3.83 -0.79 -4.97
CA ILE A 14 3.55 -1.42 -6.25
C ILE A 14 2.23 -0.87 -6.75
N GLU A 15 2.23 -0.27 -7.92
CA GLU A 15 1.06 0.29 -8.58
C GLU A 15 0.76 -0.51 -9.83
N ALA A 16 -0.50 -0.92 -10.00
CA ALA A 16 -0.89 -1.81 -11.08
C ALA A 16 -2.33 -1.59 -11.55
N ASN A 17 -2.59 -2.00 -12.79
CA ASN A 17 -3.93 -2.05 -13.37
C ASN A 17 -4.51 -3.47 -13.32
N VAL A 18 -5.82 -3.60 -13.20
CA VAL A 18 -6.48 -4.91 -13.17
C VAL A 18 -6.73 -5.39 -14.61
N LYS A 19 -6.41 -6.64 -14.91
CA LYS A 19 -6.61 -7.23 -16.26
C LYS A 19 -8.05 -7.63 -16.55
N GLY A 20 -8.93 -7.64 -15.54
CA GLY A 20 -10.39 -7.78 -15.70
C GLY A 20 -11.03 -8.88 -14.83
N ASP A 21 -10.26 -9.81 -14.26
CA ASP A 21 -10.79 -10.87 -13.40
C ASP A 21 -10.86 -10.42 -11.92
N LEU A 22 -12.05 -9.98 -11.51
CA LEU A 22 -12.32 -9.52 -10.15
C LEU A 22 -12.37 -10.65 -9.13
N ASP A 23 -12.73 -11.87 -9.53
CA ASP A 23 -12.78 -13.01 -8.62
C ASP A 23 -11.38 -13.53 -8.32
N ALA A 24 -10.51 -13.56 -9.32
CA ALA A 24 -9.08 -13.76 -9.13
C ALA A 24 -8.49 -12.68 -8.21
N LEU A 25 -8.84 -11.41 -8.41
CA LEU A 25 -8.38 -10.32 -7.55
C LEU A 25 -8.81 -10.50 -6.07
N ARG A 26 -10.06 -10.93 -5.82
CA ARG A 26 -10.55 -11.26 -4.47
C ARG A 26 -9.80 -12.43 -3.86
N ALA A 27 -9.55 -13.49 -4.63
CA ALA A 27 -8.80 -14.65 -4.18
C ALA A 27 -7.35 -14.28 -3.85
N ALA A 28 -6.67 -13.57 -4.75
CA ALA A 28 -5.32 -13.06 -4.59
C ALA A 28 -5.18 -12.18 -3.33
N SER A 29 -6.16 -11.31 -3.06
CA SER A 29 -6.17 -10.47 -1.86
C SER A 29 -6.20 -11.30 -0.56
N ARG A 30 -6.99 -12.38 -0.53
CA ARG A 30 -7.02 -13.31 0.62
C ARG A 30 -5.69 -14.04 0.75
N THR A 31 -5.19 -14.62 -0.34
CA THR A 31 -3.90 -15.32 -0.35
C THR A 31 -2.75 -14.43 0.11
N PHE A 32 -2.73 -13.16 -0.32
CA PHE A 32 -1.72 -12.21 0.13
C PHE A 32 -1.85 -11.89 1.61
N ALA A 33 -3.07 -11.70 2.14
CA ALA A 33 -3.30 -11.49 3.56
C ALA A 33 -2.80 -12.67 4.42
N ASP A 34 -3.02 -13.90 3.97
CA ASP A 34 -2.54 -15.12 4.66
C ASP A 34 -1.01 -15.21 4.63
N LYS A 35 -0.39 -14.92 3.48
CA LYS A 35 1.07 -14.85 3.36
C LYS A 35 1.64 -13.76 4.27
N LEU A 36 1.03 -12.58 4.30
CA LEU A 36 1.44 -11.46 5.16
C LEU A 36 1.42 -11.86 6.63
N ALA A 37 0.34 -12.50 7.11
CA ALA A 37 0.25 -12.99 8.49
C ALA A 37 1.36 -14.00 8.80
N THR A 38 1.73 -14.85 7.84
CA THR A 38 2.85 -15.78 7.99
C THR A 38 4.19 -15.04 8.13
N PHE A 39 4.41 -13.98 7.35
CA PHE A 39 5.60 -13.14 7.47
C PHE A 39 5.65 -12.36 8.79
N GLU A 40 4.51 -11.86 9.28
CA GLU A 40 4.40 -11.18 10.58
C GLU A 40 4.82 -12.12 11.73
N VAL A 41 4.39 -13.39 11.70
CA VAL A 41 4.78 -14.41 12.70
C VAL A 41 6.24 -14.81 12.55
N LYS A 42 6.75 -14.92 11.32
CA LYS A 42 8.14 -15.33 11.05
C LYS A 42 9.16 -14.24 11.41
N PHE A 43 8.76 -12.97 11.29
CA PHE A 43 9.64 -11.82 11.50
C PHE A 43 9.01 -10.77 12.43
N PRO A 44 8.78 -11.12 13.72
CA PRO A 44 8.12 -10.21 14.67
C PRO A 44 8.92 -8.90 14.85
N ASP A 45 10.24 -8.96 14.81
CA ASP A 45 11.13 -7.81 14.99
C ASP A 45 11.17 -6.87 13.76
N ALA A 46 10.60 -7.29 12.62
CA ALA A 46 10.56 -6.45 11.43
C ALA A 46 9.52 -5.32 11.55
N HIS A 47 8.53 -5.46 12.45
CA HIS A 47 7.35 -4.58 12.51
C HIS A 47 6.72 -4.40 11.11
N LEU A 48 6.50 -5.52 10.42
CA LEU A 48 5.94 -5.56 9.10
C LEU A 48 4.49 -5.03 9.10
N GLY A 49 4.16 -4.23 8.10
CA GLY A 49 2.80 -3.89 7.74
C GLY A 49 2.66 -3.85 6.23
N ALA A 50 1.51 -4.27 5.71
CA ALA A 50 1.17 -4.07 4.31
C ALA A 50 -0.30 -3.71 4.14
N VAL A 51 -0.58 -2.94 3.09
CA VAL A 51 -1.91 -2.48 2.71
C VAL A 51 -2.11 -2.77 1.23
N VAL A 52 -3.25 -3.34 0.89
CA VAL A 52 -3.76 -3.40 -0.48
C VAL A 52 -4.91 -2.41 -0.58
N ALA A 53 -4.77 -1.42 -1.45
CA ALA A 53 -5.78 -0.42 -1.75
C ALA A 53 -6.24 -0.54 -3.20
N PHE A 54 -7.49 -0.19 -3.44
CA PHE A 54 -8.12 -0.29 -4.76
C PHE A 54 -8.60 1.09 -5.22
N GLY A 55 -8.42 1.37 -6.51
CA GLY A 55 -8.97 2.55 -7.16
C GLY A 55 -10.50 2.54 -7.12
N ASN A 56 -11.13 3.69 -7.36
CA ASN A 56 -12.58 3.87 -7.19
C ASN A 56 -13.41 2.87 -8.02
N ASN A 57 -13.08 2.70 -9.31
CA ASN A 57 -13.83 1.79 -10.19
C ASN A 57 -13.71 0.33 -9.75
N THR A 58 -12.49 -0.11 -9.45
CA THR A 58 -12.20 -1.46 -8.94
C THR A 58 -12.88 -1.71 -7.60
N TRP A 59 -12.81 -0.76 -6.67
CA TRP A 59 -13.46 -0.87 -5.37
C TRP A 59 -14.98 -1.01 -5.51
N ARG A 60 -15.63 -0.17 -6.34
CA ARG A 60 -17.08 -0.26 -6.58
C ARG A 60 -17.47 -1.62 -7.18
N ALA A 61 -16.66 -2.15 -8.08
CA ALA A 61 -16.89 -3.47 -8.66
C ALA A 61 -16.69 -4.61 -7.62
N LEU A 62 -15.75 -4.44 -6.70
CA LEU A 62 -15.50 -5.40 -5.62
C LEU A 62 -16.56 -5.38 -4.53
N SER A 63 -17.00 -4.19 -4.10
CA SER A 63 -17.94 -3.98 -2.99
C SER A 63 -19.41 -4.00 -3.40
N GLY A 64 -19.70 -4.10 -4.70
CA GLY A 64 -21.07 -3.98 -5.22
C GLY A 64 -21.64 -2.56 -5.04
N GLY A 65 -20.78 -1.55 -4.98
CA GLY A 65 -21.18 -0.15 -4.78
C GLY A 65 -21.55 0.22 -3.33
N VAL A 66 -21.31 -0.69 -2.37
CA VAL A 66 -21.55 -0.42 -0.95
C VAL A 66 -20.29 0.15 -0.29
N GLY A 67 -20.45 1.24 0.46
CA GLY A 67 -19.37 1.89 1.22
C GLY A 67 -18.44 2.78 0.40
N ALA A 68 -17.50 3.43 1.08
CA ALA A 68 -16.53 4.38 0.51
C ALA A 68 -17.17 5.55 -0.26
N GLU A 69 -18.14 6.23 0.36
CA GLU A 69 -18.90 7.35 -0.25
C GLU A 69 -18.02 8.52 -0.73
N GLU A 70 -16.87 8.73 -0.09
CA GLU A 70 -15.91 9.78 -0.45
C GLU A 70 -14.86 9.34 -1.49
N LEU A 71 -14.86 8.06 -1.88
CA LEU A 71 -13.88 7.54 -2.84
C LEU A 71 -14.18 8.06 -4.24
N LYS A 72 -13.19 8.74 -4.81
CA LYS A 72 -13.24 9.35 -6.14
C LYS A 72 -11.87 9.22 -6.80
N ASP A 73 -11.87 9.19 -8.13
CA ASP A 73 -10.63 9.21 -8.89
C ASP A 73 -9.87 10.53 -8.64
N PHE A 74 -8.55 10.45 -8.68
CA PHE A 74 -7.71 11.63 -8.53
C PHE A 74 -7.92 12.60 -9.71
N ILE A 75 -8.37 13.81 -9.41
CA ILE A 75 -8.55 14.87 -10.39
C ILE A 75 -7.26 15.68 -10.46
N PRO A 76 -6.75 16.03 -11.66
CA PRO A 76 -5.53 16.82 -11.76
C PRO A 76 -5.70 18.18 -11.08
N TYR A 77 -4.70 18.56 -10.29
CA TYR A 77 -4.68 19.82 -9.56
C TYR A 77 -3.63 20.79 -10.12
N GLY A 78 -3.80 22.08 -9.84
CA GLY A 78 -2.83 23.11 -10.23
C GLY A 78 -2.69 23.29 -11.74
N LYS A 79 -3.78 23.19 -12.51
CA LYS A 79 -3.77 23.30 -13.99
C LYS A 79 -2.84 22.28 -14.67
N GLY A 80 -2.73 21.06 -14.12
CA GLY A 80 -1.88 20.00 -14.64
C GLY A 80 -0.49 19.90 -14.02
N LEU A 81 -0.19 20.73 -13.00
CA LEU A 81 1.04 20.58 -12.19
C LEU A 81 1.07 19.27 -11.40
N ALA A 82 -0.10 18.79 -10.95
CA ALA A 82 -0.26 17.46 -10.37
C ALA A 82 -1.04 16.60 -11.37
N PRO A 83 -0.37 15.75 -12.17
CA PRO A 83 -1.03 14.88 -13.13
C PRO A 83 -1.87 13.81 -12.40
N ALA A 84 -2.92 13.33 -13.07
CA ALA A 84 -3.73 12.22 -12.57
C ALA A 84 -3.19 10.89 -13.11
N THR A 85 -2.29 10.28 -12.36
CA THR A 85 -1.78 8.92 -12.61
C THR A 85 -2.57 7.93 -11.76
N GLN A 86 -3.84 7.75 -12.09
CA GLN A 86 -4.72 6.82 -11.37
C GLN A 86 -4.44 5.39 -11.83
N TYR A 87 -4.19 4.51 -10.87
CA TYR A 87 -4.10 3.06 -11.07
C TYR A 87 -5.22 2.34 -10.29
N ASP A 88 -5.42 1.06 -10.61
CA ASP A 88 -6.51 0.27 -10.05
C ASP A 88 -6.15 -0.39 -8.71
N VAL A 89 -4.88 -0.70 -8.49
CA VAL A 89 -4.37 -1.39 -7.31
C VAL A 89 -3.09 -0.70 -6.82
N LEU A 90 -3.02 -0.49 -5.51
CA LEU A 90 -1.82 -0.07 -4.80
C LEU A 90 -1.50 -1.09 -3.71
N ILE A 91 -0.29 -1.63 -3.73
CA ILE A 91 0.25 -2.47 -2.65
C ILE A 91 1.35 -1.68 -1.97
N HIS A 92 1.15 -1.34 -0.70
CA HIS A 92 2.11 -0.63 0.12
C HIS A 92 2.63 -1.55 1.22
N ILE A 93 3.92 -1.85 1.21
CA ILE A 93 4.61 -2.71 2.17
C ILE A 93 5.61 -1.85 2.94
N LEU A 94 5.60 -1.90 4.27
CA LEU A 94 6.52 -1.14 5.11
C LEU A 94 7.02 -1.97 6.28
N SER A 95 8.30 -1.78 6.63
CA SER A 95 8.89 -2.41 7.81
C SER A 95 10.22 -1.74 8.21
N LEU A 96 10.86 -2.28 9.25
CA LEU A 96 12.24 -1.94 9.63
C LEU A 96 13.31 -2.65 8.80
N ARG A 97 12.94 -3.61 7.95
CA ARG A 97 13.80 -4.57 7.26
C ARG A 97 13.46 -4.68 5.78
N HIS A 98 14.32 -4.10 4.94
CA HIS A 98 14.10 -4.08 3.49
C HIS A 98 14.09 -5.47 2.85
N ASP A 99 14.90 -6.40 3.36
CA ASP A 99 14.94 -7.80 2.92
C ASP A 99 13.59 -8.51 3.13
N VAL A 100 12.91 -8.22 4.24
CA VAL A 100 11.56 -8.73 4.51
C VAL A 100 10.56 -8.09 3.55
N ASN A 101 10.64 -6.78 3.31
CA ASN A 101 9.76 -6.11 2.35
C ASN A 101 9.87 -6.71 0.95
N PHE A 102 11.09 -7.00 0.50
CA PHE A 102 11.32 -7.62 -0.81
C PHE A 102 10.68 -9.00 -0.90
N SER A 103 10.81 -9.83 0.14
CA SER A 103 10.17 -11.15 0.21
C SER A 103 8.63 -11.05 0.16
N VAL A 104 8.06 -10.04 0.82
CA VAL A 104 6.62 -9.78 0.81
C VAL A 104 6.16 -9.25 -0.55
N ALA A 105 6.97 -8.43 -1.23
CA ALA A 105 6.69 -7.96 -2.59
C ALA A 105 6.67 -9.13 -3.59
N GLN A 106 7.62 -10.07 -3.49
CA GLN A 106 7.58 -11.30 -4.27
C GLN A 106 6.32 -12.13 -3.98
N ALA A 107 5.96 -12.29 -2.71
CA ALA A 107 4.73 -12.97 -2.31
C ALA A 107 3.46 -12.29 -2.86
N ALA A 108 3.47 -10.96 -2.99
CA ALA A 108 2.41 -10.20 -3.65
C ALA A 108 2.37 -10.50 -5.16
N MET A 109 3.52 -10.51 -5.84
CA MET A 109 3.58 -10.83 -7.28
C MET A 109 3.17 -12.27 -7.58
N GLU A 110 3.49 -13.22 -6.71
CA GLU A 110 2.98 -14.59 -6.82
C GLU A 110 1.47 -14.69 -6.64
N ALA A 111 0.87 -13.81 -5.82
CA ALA A 111 -0.58 -13.82 -5.58
C ALA A 111 -1.35 -13.09 -6.69
N PHE A 112 -0.84 -11.95 -7.15
CA PHE A 112 -1.56 -11.04 -8.04
C PHE A 112 -1.05 -11.02 -9.49
N GLY A 113 0.14 -11.54 -9.79
CA GLY A 113 0.84 -11.31 -11.07
C GLY A 113 0.03 -11.68 -12.31
N ASP A 114 -0.84 -12.69 -12.22
CA ASP A 114 -1.70 -13.09 -13.33
C ASP A 114 -2.91 -12.16 -13.51
N CYS A 115 -3.44 -11.54 -12.44
CA CYS A 115 -4.62 -10.68 -12.49
C CYS A 115 -4.33 -9.17 -12.59
N ILE A 116 -3.08 -8.74 -12.33
CA ILE A 116 -2.67 -7.34 -12.43
C ILE A 116 -1.56 -7.11 -13.47
N ASP A 117 -1.48 -5.89 -13.98
CA ASP A 117 -0.44 -5.38 -14.87
C ASP A 117 0.32 -4.27 -14.15
N VAL A 118 1.52 -4.59 -13.66
CA VAL A 118 2.35 -3.68 -12.84
C VAL A 118 2.85 -2.52 -13.69
N LYS A 119 2.62 -1.30 -13.21
CA LYS A 119 3.02 -0.05 -13.87
C LYS A 119 4.24 0.56 -13.21
N GLU A 120 4.31 0.49 -11.89
CA GLU A 120 5.41 1.05 -11.14
C GLU A 120 5.71 0.23 -9.89
N GLU A 121 7.00 0.11 -9.57
CA GLU A 121 7.49 -0.45 -8.31
C GLU A 121 8.56 0.49 -7.74
N VAL A 122 8.28 1.10 -6.58
CA VAL A 122 9.15 2.08 -5.95
C VAL A 122 9.65 1.56 -4.60
N HIS A 123 10.96 1.67 -4.38
CA HIS A 123 11.63 1.23 -3.16
C HIS A 123 12.05 2.45 -2.35
N GLY A 124 11.29 2.74 -1.29
CA GLY A 124 11.60 3.81 -0.34
C GLY A 124 12.54 3.36 0.75
N PHE A 125 13.46 4.24 1.13
CA PHE A 125 14.28 4.10 2.32
C PHE A 125 14.31 5.42 3.09
N ARG A 126 14.48 5.32 4.40
CA ARG A 126 14.70 6.49 5.24
C ARG A 126 16.17 6.89 5.18
N TRP A 127 16.46 8.05 4.61
CA TRP A 127 17.79 8.65 4.65
C TRP A 127 18.05 9.30 6.03
N GLY A 128 19.30 9.26 6.49
CA GLY A 128 19.70 9.55 7.88
C GLY A 128 19.22 10.91 8.45
N GLY A 129 19.02 10.92 9.77
CA GLY A 129 18.67 12.01 10.70
C GLY A 129 18.26 13.39 10.15
N ARG A 130 17.09 13.89 10.61
CA ARG A 130 16.54 15.27 10.44
C ARG A 130 17.28 16.14 9.43
N THR A 131 17.23 15.77 8.15
CA THR A 131 17.85 16.55 7.08
C THR A 131 16.76 17.33 6.33
N ARG A 132 17.11 18.53 5.89
CA ARG A 132 16.25 19.65 5.48
C ARG A 132 15.13 19.34 4.47
N SER A 133 15.16 18.23 3.73
CA SER A 133 14.03 17.76 2.90
C SER A 133 12.83 17.29 3.72
N GLU A 134 13.05 16.79 4.94
CA GLU A 134 11.98 16.41 5.87
C GLU A 134 11.21 17.62 6.42
N ARG A 135 11.80 18.82 6.43
CA ARG A 135 11.14 20.03 6.97
C ARG A 135 10.08 20.62 6.02
N LEU A 136 10.12 20.26 4.74
CA LEU A 136 9.11 20.67 3.74
C LEU A 136 8.00 19.62 3.60
N CYS A 137 8.30 18.34 3.82
CA CYS A 137 7.34 17.23 3.64
C CYS A 137 6.76 16.65 4.94
N ARG A 138 7.41 16.78 6.11
CA ARG A 138 6.76 16.44 7.39
C ARG A 138 6.09 17.68 7.95
N ARG A 139 4.76 17.68 7.94
CA ARG A 139 4.04 18.48 8.94
C ARG A 139 4.31 17.82 10.29
N ASP A 140 4.59 18.62 11.31
CA ASP A 140 4.68 18.23 12.72
C ASP A 140 3.31 17.75 13.30
N ARG A 141 2.48 17.08 12.50
CA ARG A 141 1.12 16.60 12.81
C ARG A 141 0.89 15.18 12.27
N GLU A 142 1.82 14.26 12.48
CA GLU A 142 1.42 12.84 12.49
C GLU A 142 0.66 12.60 13.80
N PRO A 143 -0.56 12.03 13.77
CA PRO A 143 -1.22 11.61 15.00
C PRO A 143 -0.40 10.47 15.61
N GLY A 144 0.28 10.74 16.72
CA GLY A 144 1.02 9.72 17.46
C GLY A 144 0.08 8.69 18.07
N GLY A 145 0.41 7.42 17.89
CA GLY A 145 -0.24 6.29 18.54
C GLY A 145 -1.60 5.89 17.96
N ARG A 146 -1.97 4.63 18.22
CA ARG A 146 -3.31 4.10 17.93
C ARG A 146 -4.31 4.87 18.78
N ARG A 147 -5.26 5.55 18.12
CA ARG A 147 -6.46 6.05 18.81
C ARG A 147 -7.46 4.92 18.85
N ASP A 148 -7.77 4.45 20.05
CA ASP A 148 -8.89 3.55 20.24
C ASP A 148 -10.18 4.33 19.95
N ALA A 149 -11.00 3.82 19.04
CA ALA A 149 -12.33 4.35 18.78
C ALA A 149 -13.24 4.02 19.99
N PRO A 150 -14.22 4.88 20.34
CA PRO A 150 -15.15 4.63 21.43
C PRO A 150 -16.05 3.41 21.19
#